data_AF-A0A820A9R6-F1
#
_entry.id   AF-A0A820A9R6-F1
#
_cell.length_a   1.000
_cell.length_b   1.000
_cell.length_c   1.000
_cell.angle_alpha   90.00
_cell.angle_beta   90.00
_cell.angle_gamma   90.00
#
_symmetry.space_group_name_H-M   'P 1'
#
loop_
_entity.id
_entity.type
_entity.pdbx_description
1 polymer ?
#
loop_
_entity_poly.entity_id
_entity_poly.type
_entity_poly.pdbx_seq_one_letter_code
_entity_poly.pdbx_strand_id
1 'polypeptide(L)'
;MSHTYNQTTGEFCDGNTGKCTQSYSGCKGETDQTKKDSGPIPVGDYTIGNSCSGSGERCNLVPDSSNSMHGRDNFQIHGDNSKGDQSASKGCIILNQNDRAELNAGDTVTVKK
;
A
#
# COMPACT_ATOMS: atom_id res chain seq x y z
N MET A 1 -13.72 -6.45 0.07
CA MET A 1 -13.09 -7.04 1.28
C MET A 1 -12.28 -5.96 1.98
N SER A 2 -11.98 -6.14 3.27
CA SER A 2 -11.15 -5.20 4.02
C SER A 2 -9.75 -5.77 4.25
N HIS A 3 -8.76 -4.90 4.22
CA HIS A 3 -7.36 -5.19 4.48
C HIS A 3 -6.80 -4.19 5.48
N THR A 4 -5.74 -4.56 6.20
CA THR A 4 -5.00 -3.63 7.06
C THR A 4 -3.53 -3.64 6.67
N TYR A 5 -2.95 -2.46 6.51
CA TYR A 5 -1.50 -2.30 6.36
C TYR A 5 -0.94 -1.57 7.58
N ASN A 6 0.04 -2.15 8.25
CA ASN A 6 0.78 -1.49 9.31
C ASN A 6 2.09 -0.94 8.73
N GLN A 7 2.25 0.38 8.69
CA GLN A 7 3.45 1.00 8.12
C GLN A 7 4.72 0.81 8.97
N THR A 8 4.56 0.52 10.27
CA THR A 8 5.68 0.31 11.20
C THR A 8 6.22 -1.11 11.10
N THR A 9 5.33 -2.12 11.05
CA THR A 9 5.74 -3.53 10.95
C THR A 9 5.90 -3.98 9.50
N GLY A 10 5.26 -3.29 8.56
CA GLY A 10 5.18 -3.69 7.17
C GLY A 10 4.23 -4.88 6.94
N GLU A 11 3.38 -5.22 7.90
CA GLU A 11 2.40 -6.30 7.72
C GLU A 11 1.20 -5.81 6.92
N PHE A 12 0.89 -6.53 5.85
CA PHE A 12 -0.37 -6.39 5.11
C PHE A 12 -1.23 -7.61 5.40
N CYS A 13 -2.40 -7.41 6.00
CA CYS A 13 -3.27 -8.48 6.46
C CYS A 13 -4.62 -8.44 5.75
N ASP A 14 -5.05 -9.58 5.25
CA ASP A 14 -6.40 -9.79 4.73
C ASP A 14 -7.38 -9.91 5.91
N GLY A 15 -8.42 -9.07 5.91
CA GLY A 15 -9.37 -8.98 7.03
C GLY A 15 -10.36 -10.13 7.13
N ASN A 16 -10.49 -10.95 6.08
CA ASN A 16 -11.40 -12.10 6.06
C ASN A 16 -10.69 -13.38 6.53
N THR A 17 -9.47 -13.61 6.05
CA THR A 17 -8.66 -14.79 6.32
C THR A 17 -7.72 -14.61 7.52
N GLY A 18 -7.39 -13.37 7.88
CA GLY A 18 -6.39 -13.05 8.90
C GLY A 18 -4.94 -13.32 8.46
N LYS A 19 -4.72 -13.74 7.21
CA LYS A 19 -3.38 -13.98 6.66
C LYS A 19 -2.65 -12.65 6.53
N CYS A 20 -1.45 -12.57 7.10
CA CYS A 20 -0.57 -11.41 6.99
C CYS A 20 0.69 -11.75 6.20
N THR A 21 1.16 -10.81 5.39
CA THR A 21 2.42 -10.93 4.65
C THR A 21 3.27 -9.68 4.78
N GLN A 22 4.58 -9.87 4.61
CA GLN A 22 5.53 -8.77 4.69
C GLN A 22 5.49 -7.92 3.42
N SER A 23 5.40 -6.62 3.64
CA SER A 23 5.34 -5.56 2.64
C SER A 23 6.09 -4.33 3.17
N TYR A 24 6.18 -3.28 2.37
CA TYR A 24 6.78 -2.02 2.81
C TYR A 24 6.23 -0.82 2.01
N SER A 25 6.45 0.38 2.52
CA SER A 25 6.05 1.62 1.86
C SER A 25 7.08 2.72 2.15
N GLY A 26 7.38 3.54 1.14
CA GLY A 26 8.44 4.54 1.21
C GLY A 26 9.84 3.96 1.06
N CYS A 27 10.83 4.85 1.14
CA CYS A 27 12.24 4.50 1.12
C CYS A 27 12.62 3.77 2.41
N LYS A 28 13.56 2.82 2.30
CA LYS A 28 14.12 2.11 3.45
C LYS A 28 14.57 3.07 4.55
N GLY A 29 14.02 2.90 5.75
CA GLY A 29 14.38 3.67 6.95
C GLY A 29 13.68 5.03 7.07
N GLU A 30 12.89 5.45 6.08
CA GLU A 30 12.06 6.66 6.20
C GLU A 30 10.72 6.31 6.86
N THR A 31 10.34 7.09 7.86
CA THR A 31 9.09 6.88 8.63
C THR A 31 8.18 8.09 8.62
N ASP A 32 8.66 9.22 8.09
CA ASP A 32 7.90 10.45 7.96
C ASP A 32 7.00 10.41 6.73
N GLN A 33 5.74 10.05 6.94
CA GLN A 33 4.70 10.02 5.90
C GLN A 33 4.41 11.38 5.25
N THR A 34 4.95 12.49 5.77
CA THR A 34 4.76 13.82 5.17
C THR A 34 5.74 14.07 4.03
N LYS A 35 6.84 13.32 3.95
CA LYS A 35 7.87 13.51 2.93
C LYS A 35 7.42 12.94 1.59
N LYS A 36 7.26 13.84 0.62
CA LYS A 36 7.02 13.46 -0.77
C LYS A 36 8.20 12.67 -1.32
N ASP A 37 7.89 11.66 -2.13
CA ASP A 37 8.83 10.77 -2.83
C ASP A 37 9.76 9.90 -1.97
N SER A 38 9.71 9.98 -0.64
CA SER A 38 10.49 9.11 0.25
C SER A 38 9.71 8.56 1.44
N GLY A 39 8.70 9.27 1.94
CA GLY A 39 7.89 8.83 3.06
C GLY A 39 6.96 7.66 2.72
N PRO A 40 6.59 6.83 3.71
CA PRO A 40 5.54 5.83 3.53
C PRO A 40 4.21 6.49 3.15
N ILE A 41 3.26 5.70 2.66
CA ILE A 41 1.87 6.14 2.44
C ILE A 41 1.31 6.75 3.73
N PRO A 42 0.58 7.88 3.66
CA PRO A 42 -0.08 8.44 4.85
C PRO A 42 -1.06 7.44 5.50
N VAL A 43 -1.11 7.41 6.82
CA VAL A 43 -2.13 6.65 7.56
C VAL A 43 -3.54 7.15 7.23
N GLY A 44 -4.51 6.24 7.31
CA GLY A 44 -5.91 6.51 6.99
C GLY A 44 -6.52 5.39 6.17
N ASP A 45 -7.73 5.63 5.68
CA ASP A 45 -8.51 4.64 4.94
C ASP A 45 -8.40 4.89 3.43
N TYR A 46 -8.29 3.80 2.68
CA TYR A 46 -8.17 3.82 1.23
C TYR A 46 -9.13 2.83 0.60
N THR A 47 -9.64 3.17 -0.58
CA THR A 47 -10.37 2.24 -1.44
C THR A 47 -9.49 1.88 -2.63
N ILE A 48 -9.41 0.60 -2.97
CA ILE A 48 -8.76 0.13 -4.18
C ILE A 48 -9.62 0.54 -5.38
N GLY A 49 -9.06 1.38 -6.24
CA GLY A 49 -9.71 1.85 -7.45
C GLY A 49 -9.79 0.78 -8.55
N ASN A 50 -10.42 1.16 -9.67
CA ASN A 50 -10.71 0.25 -10.78
C ASN A 50 -9.49 -0.32 -11.52
N SER A 51 -8.26 0.18 -11.29
CA SER A 51 -7.04 -0.30 -11.96
C SER A 51 -6.47 -1.59 -11.34
N CYS A 52 -7.33 -2.41 -10.74
CA CYS A 52 -6.98 -3.64 -10.05
C CYS A 52 -7.51 -4.81 -10.87
N SER A 53 -6.82 -5.20 -11.96
CA SER A 53 -7.23 -6.38 -12.75
C SER A 53 -6.07 -7.33 -13.06
N GLY A 54 -6.06 -8.48 -12.38
CA GLY A 54 -5.20 -9.62 -12.71
C GLY A 54 -3.85 -9.65 -12.00
N SER A 55 -3.17 -10.78 -12.17
CA SER A 55 -1.93 -11.17 -11.49
C SER A 55 -0.72 -10.36 -11.99
N GLY A 56 -0.60 -9.10 -11.55
CA GLY A 56 0.59 -8.30 -11.82
C GLY A 56 0.39 -6.78 -11.82
N GLU A 57 -0.85 -6.29 -11.87
CA GLU A 57 -1.12 -4.87 -12.09
C GLU A 57 -0.97 -3.99 -10.84
N ARG A 58 -0.85 -2.67 -11.08
CA ARG A 58 -0.75 -1.64 -10.06
C ARG A 58 -2.16 -1.23 -9.62
N CYS A 59 -2.47 -1.44 -8.36
CA CYS A 59 -3.78 -1.11 -7.82
C CYS A 59 -3.76 0.34 -7.32
N ASN A 60 -4.46 1.27 -7.97
CA ASN A 60 -4.54 2.65 -7.49
C ASN A 60 -5.29 2.71 -6.16
N LEU A 61 -4.79 3.51 -5.23
CA LEU A 61 -5.43 3.76 -3.93
C LEU A 61 -6.10 5.13 -3.96
N VAL A 62 -7.40 5.13 -3.71
CA VAL A 62 -8.21 6.34 -3.56
C VAL A 62 -8.29 6.63 -2.06
N PRO A 63 -7.67 7.71 -1.55
CA PRO A 63 -7.75 8.07 -0.14
C PRO A 63 -9.16 8.51 0.24
N ASP A 64 -9.58 8.17 1.45
CA ASP A 64 -10.75 8.79 2.05
C ASP A 64 -10.50 10.30 2.24
N SER A 65 -11.56 11.10 2.09
CA SER A 65 -11.51 12.56 2.23
C SER A 65 -11.07 13.04 3.62
N SER A 66 -11.17 12.19 4.64
CA SER A 66 -10.72 12.47 6.00
C SER A 66 -9.22 12.26 6.22
N ASN A 67 -8.52 11.62 5.27
CA ASN A 67 -7.07 11.40 5.38
C ASN A 67 -6.29 12.71 5.26
N SER A 68 -5.28 12.90 6.11
CA SER A 68 -4.31 13.98 5.94
C SER A 68 -3.26 13.57 4.91
N MET A 69 -3.48 13.95 3.65
CA MET A 69 -2.63 13.51 2.54
C MET A 69 -1.36 14.34 2.35
N HIS A 70 -1.16 15.41 3.12
CA HIS A 70 0.06 16.24 3.10
C HIS A 70 0.44 16.76 1.69
N GLY A 71 -0.54 17.00 0.82
CA GLY A 71 -0.30 17.41 -0.57
C GLY A 71 0.29 16.30 -1.47
N ARG A 72 0.18 15.04 -1.05
CA ARG A 72 0.62 13.84 -1.79
C ARG A 72 -0.58 13.10 -2.36
N ASP A 73 -0.37 12.41 -3.46
CA ASP A 73 -1.40 11.70 -4.22
C ASP A 73 -0.79 10.52 -5.01
N ASN A 74 -1.59 9.91 -5.89
CA ASN A 74 -1.15 8.87 -6.83
C ASN A 74 -0.53 7.62 -6.16
N PHE A 75 -1.03 7.27 -4.97
CA PHE A 75 -0.61 6.07 -4.25
C PHE A 75 -1.15 4.82 -4.91
N GLN A 76 -0.34 3.75 -4.87
CA GLN A 76 -0.66 2.47 -5.48
C GLN A 76 -0.21 1.31 -4.58
N ILE A 77 -0.78 0.13 -4.82
CA ILE A 77 -0.20 -1.16 -4.42
C ILE A 77 0.45 -1.76 -5.67
N HIS A 78 1.73 -2.10 -5.60
CA HIS A 78 2.43 -2.73 -6.72
C HIS A 78 3.56 -3.67 -6.28
N GLY A 79 4.20 -4.34 -7.24
CA GLY A 79 5.32 -5.23 -6.97
C GLY A 79 6.64 -4.52 -6.78
N ASP A 80 7.57 -5.21 -6.11
CA ASP A 80 8.93 -4.73 -5.95
C ASP A 80 9.67 -4.69 -7.30
N ASN A 81 10.80 -4.00 -7.31
CA ASN A 81 11.75 -4.07 -8.41
C ASN A 81 12.49 -5.43 -8.39
N SER A 82 13.14 -5.78 -9.50
CA SER A 82 13.87 -7.05 -9.63
C SER A 82 15.14 -7.15 -8.77
N LYS A 83 15.56 -6.06 -8.12
CA LYS A 83 16.75 -6.00 -7.25
C LYS A 83 16.42 -6.38 -5.80
N GLY A 84 15.17 -6.24 -5.36
CA GLY A 84 14.75 -6.53 -3.99
C GLY A 84 15.46 -5.67 -2.94
N ASP A 85 15.92 -4.48 -3.32
CA ASP A 85 16.72 -3.57 -2.48
C ASP A 85 15.86 -2.52 -1.74
N GLN A 86 14.53 -2.67 -1.77
CA GLN A 86 13.55 -1.75 -1.21
C GLN A 86 13.58 -0.34 -1.80
N SER A 87 14.11 -0.17 -3.02
CA SER A 87 14.14 1.13 -3.72
C SER A 87 12.95 1.37 -4.65
N ALA A 88 12.00 0.42 -4.73
CA ALA A 88 10.86 0.53 -5.65
C ALA A 88 9.79 1.52 -5.20
N SER A 89 9.69 1.80 -3.90
CA SER A 89 8.64 2.65 -3.36
C SER A 89 9.09 4.09 -3.12
N LYS A 90 8.21 5.02 -3.51
CA LYS A 90 8.26 6.45 -3.18
C LYS A 90 7.08 6.85 -2.28
N GLY A 91 6.47 5.86 -1.63
CA GLY A 91 5.25 5.97 -0.82
C GLY A 91 4.14 5.00 -1.21
N CYS A 92 4.27 4.25 -2.30
CA CYS A 92 3.35 3.15 -2.63
C CYS A 92 3.53 1.96 -1.68
N ILE A 93 2.53 1.11 -1.54
CA ILE A 93 2.66 -0.17 -0.83
C ILE A 93 3.25 -1.20 -1.79
N ILE A 94 4.33 -1.84 -1.39
CA ILE A 94 4.96 -2.92 -2.12
C ILE A 94 4.50 -4.25 -1.55
N LEU A 95 3.68 -4.97 -2.31
CA LEU A 95 3.10 -6.25 -1.92
C LEU A 95 3.55 -7.33 -2.89
N ASN A 96 3.64 -8.61 -2.50
CA ASN A 96 4.05 -9.67 -3.42
C ASN A 96 2.95 -10.04 -4.44
N GLN A 97 3.32 -10.71 -5.52
CA GLN A 97 2.40 -10.98 -6.65
C GLN A 97 1.18 -11.84 -6.26
N ASN A 98 1.38 -12.84 -5.40
CA ASN A 98 0.30 -13.76 -5.02
C ASN A 98 -0.76 -13.03 -4.19
N ASP A 99 -0.36 -12.22 -3.22
CA ASP A 99 -1.33 -11.48 -2.42
C ASP A 99 -1.97 -10.33 -3.22
N ARG A 100 -1.24 -9.71 -4.15
CA ARG A 100 -1.85 -8.72 -5.08
C ARG A 100 -2.92 -9.35 -5.97
N ALA A 101 -2.78 -10.63 -6.34
CA ALA A 101 -3.76 -11.32 -7.20
C ALA A 101 -5.11 -11.55 -6.51
N GLU A 102 -5.16 -11.46 -5.18
CA GLU A 102 -6.39 -11.59 -4.38
C GLU A 102 -7.12 -10.25 -4.18
N LEU A 103 -6.51 -9.14 -4.57
CA LEU A 103 -7.08 -7.80 -4.43
C LEU A 103 -8.09 -7.50 -5.53
N ASN A 104 -9.18 -6.83 -5.17
CA ASN A 104 -10.23 -6.44 -6.10
C ASN A 104 -10.53 -4.94 -6.02
N ALA A 105 -11.01 -4.37 -7.13
CA ALA A 105 -11.57 -3.03 -7.11
C ALA A 105 -12.74 -2.94 -6.11
N GLY A 106 -12.74 -1.89 -5.30
CA GLY A 106 -13.70 -1.71 -4.20
C GLY A 106 -13.29 -2.34 -2.87
N ASP A 107 -12.20 -3.11 -2.82
CA ASP A 107 -11.59 -3.50 -1.55
C ASP A 107 -11.09 -2.26 -0.78
N THR A 108 -11.03 -2.35 0.54
CA THR A 108 -10.54 -1.28 1.40
C THR A 108 -9.23 -1.65 2.07
N VAL A 109 -8.37 -0.65 2.31
CA VAL A 109 -7.13 -0.80 3.05
C VAL A 109 -7.08 0.27 4.13
N THR A 110 -7.09 -0.15 5.39
CA THR A 110 -6.81 0.74 6.52
C THR A 110 -5.30 0.74 6.78
N VAL A 111 -4.66 1.90 6.60
CA VAL A 111 -3.26 2.11 6.91
C VAL A 111 -3.13 2.64 8.34
N LYS A 112 -2.39 1.93 9.18
CA LYS A 112 -2.12 2.30 10.58
C LYS A 112 -0.62 2.36 10.87
N LYS A 113 -0.27 3.01 11.98
CA LYS A 113 1.06 2.91 12.60
C LYS A 113 1.21 1.65 13.43
#